data_AF-A0A7W2PKL9-F1
#
_entry.id   AF-A0A7W2PKL9-F1
#
_cell.length_a   1.000
_cell.length_b   1.000
_cell.length_c   1.000
_cell.angle_alpha   90.00
_cell.angle_beta   90.00
_cell.angle_gamma   90.00
#
_symmetry.space_group_name_H-M   'P 1'
#
loop_
_entity.id
_entity.type
_entity.pdbx_description
1 polymer ?
#
loop_
_entity_poly.entity_id
_entity_poly.type
_entity_poly.pdbx_seq_one_letter_code
_entity_poly.pdbx_strand_id
1 'polypeptide(L)'
;MNDKNFRVSGRNTIIHKNKKIDLLLVNGDHPVIIISHTGIGLYKGVIPEKRIDAKRAHQELIDVSKPEVFGQVKTLVFIEALDNKEYKLDYSKINTENFIKVHQENYI
;
A
#
# COMPACT_ATOMS: atom_id res chain seq x y z
N MET A 1 10.03 4.61 21.20
CA MET A 1 10.42 4.32 19.80
C MET A 1 9.15 4.35 18.97
N ASN A 2 9.00 5.28 18.03
CA ASN A 2 7.83 5.28 17.14
C ASN A 2 8.00 4.14 16.11
N ASP A 3 7.25 3.06 16.29
CA ASP A 3 7.12 2.01 15.30
C ASP A 3 6.60 2.61 13.98
N LYS A 4 7.24 2.28 12.85
CA LYS A 4 6.75 2.67 11.52
C LYS A 4 5.36 2.04 11.28
N ASN A 5 4.48 2.74 10.55
CA ASN A 5 3.12 2.25 10.25
C ASN A 5 3.10 1.08 9.24
N PHE A 6 4.23 0.83 8.59
CA PHE A 6 4.46 -0.31 7.71
C PHE A 6 5.91 -0.80 7.81
N ARG A 7 6.15 -2.01 7.29
CA ARG A 7 7.49 -2.51 6.97
C ARG A 7 7.52 -3.03 5.55
N VAL A 8 8.69 -2.95 4.91
CA VAL A 8 8.96 -3.68 3.67
C VAL A 8 9.48 -5.08 4.00
N SER A 9 9.15 -6.04 3.17
CA SER A 9 9.58 -7.43 3.27
C SER A 9 9.90 -7.98 1.87
N GLY A 10 10.96 -8.77 1.77
CA GLY A 10 11.40 -9.34 0.50
C GLY A 10 11.62 -8.28 -0.58
N ARG A 11 11.24 -8.60 -1.82
CA ARG A 11 11.48 -7.74 -2.99
C ARG A 11 10.37 -6.74 -3.28
N ASN A 12 9.13 -7.10 -2.97
CA ASN A 12 7.92 -6.40 -3.42
C ASN A 12 6.78 -6.42 -2.38
N THR A 13 7.03 -6.82 -1.13
CA THR A 13 5.97 -6.98 -0.12
C THR A 13 5.98 -5.83 0.88
N ILE A 14 4.82 -5.24 1.13
CA ILE A 14 4.60 -4.23 2.16
C ILE A 14 3.63 -4.82 3.18
N ILE A 15 3.98 -4.66 4.46
CA ILE A 15 3.20 -5.20 5.57
C ILE A 15 2.70 -4.03 6.41
N HIS A 16 1.39 -3.87 6.47
CA HIS A 16 0.76 -2.81 7.24
C HIS A 16 0.76 -3.18 8.74
N LYS A 17 1.10 -2.22 9.60
CA LYS A 17 1.28 -2.46 11.04
C LYS A 17 0.37 -1.62 11.95
N ASN A 18 -0.33 -0.61 11.43
CA ASN A 18 -1.05 0.34 12.27
C ASN A 18 -2.49 0.60 11.80
N LYS A 19 -3.45 0.00 12.50
CA LYS A 19 -4.89 0.15 12.20
C LYS A 19 -5.45 1.58 12.23
N LYS A 20 -4.71 2.55 12.78
CA LYS A 20 -5.14 3.95 12.90
C LYS A 20 -4.70 4.83 11.74
N ILE A 21 -3.86 4.31 10.84
CA ILE A 21 -3.26 5.09 9.76
C ILE A 21 -3.49 4.36 8.45
N ASP A 22 -4.13 5.01 7.49
CA ASP A 22 -4.25 4.46 6.15
C ASP A 22 -2.94 4.69 5.38
N LEU A 23 -2.51 3.70 4.60
CA LEU A 23 -1.34 3.81 3.74
C LEU A 23 -1.78 4.13 2.31
N LEU A 24 -1.18 5.15 1.71
CA LEU A 24 -1.36 5.51 0.30
C LEU A 24 -0.14 5.05 -0.48
N LEU A 25 -0.29 3.95 -1.22
CA LEU A 25 0.76 3.38 -2.04
C LEU A 25 0.85 4.10 -3.38
N VAL A 26 1.98 4.75 -3.61
CA VAL A 26 2.34 5.44 -4.84
C VAL A 26 3.37 4.60 -5.60
N ASN A 27 3.19 4.45 -6.91
CA ASN A 27 4.02 3.63 -7.78
C ASN A 27 4.23 4.30 -9.15
N GLY A 28 5.07 5.33 -9.20
CA GLY A 28 5.21 6.17 -10.39
C GLY A 28 3.87 6.78 -10.80
N ASP A 29 3.55 6.72 -12.09
CA ASP A 29 2.30 7.26 -12.67
C ASP A 29 1.11 6.30 -12.59
N HIS A 30 1.26 5.16 -11.90
CA HIS A 30 0.17 4.21 -11.73
C HIS A 30 -0.89 4.70 -10.72
N PRO A 31 -2.12 4.14 -10.76
CA PRO A 31 -3.16 4.48 -9.79
C PRO A 31 -2.70 4.26 -8.35
N VAL A 32 -2.98 5.23 -7.48
CA VAL A 32 -2.69 5.13 -6.06
C VAL A 32 -3.64 4.16 -5.38
N ILE A 33 -3.09 3.35 -4.50
CA ILE A 33 -3.83 2.33 -3.76
C ILE A 33 -3.92 2.74 -2.29
N ILE A 34 -5.13 2.75 -1.74
CA ILE A 34 -5.34 2.93 -0.31
C ILE A 34 -5.37 1.57 0.37
N ILE A 35 -4.61 1.44 1.46
CA ILE A 35 -4.54 0.27 2.31
C ILE A 35 -5.01 0.71 3.69
N SER A 36 -6.13 0.17 4.13
CA SER A 36 -6.77 0.47 5.41
C SER A 36 -6.77 -0.76 6.30
N HIS A 37 -7.27 -0.59 7.52
CA HIS A 37 -7.46 -1.73 8.42
C HIS A 37 -8.56 -2.72 7.97
N THR A 38 -9.46 -2.31 7.07
CA THR A 38 -10.56 -3.15 6.56
C THR A 38 -10.27 -3.77 5.19
N GLY A 39 -9.10 -3.49 4.61
CA GLY A 39 -8.72 -3.96 3.28
C GLY A 39 -8.16 -2.86 2.40
N ILE A 40 -8.24 -3.05 1.08
CA ILE A 40 -7.48 -2.30 0.08
C ILE A 40 -8.36 -1.94 -1.13
N GLY A 41 -8.05 -0.81 -1.76
CA GLY A 41 -8.74 -0.40 -2.99
C GLY A 41 -8.07 0.79 -3.70
N LEU A 42 -8.69 1.21 -4.81
CA LEU A 42 -8.27 2.41 -5.53
C LEU A 42 -8.51 3.66 -4.66
N TYR A 43 -7.48 4.50 -4.52
CA TYR A 43 -7.63 5.80 -3.89
C TYR A 43 -8.15 6.81 -4.91
N LYS A 44 -9.29 7.44 -4.61
CA LYS A 44 -9.93 8.47 -5.46
C LYS A 44 -9.88 9.87 -4.84
N GLY A 45 -9.22 10.02 -3.69
CA GLY A 45 -9.09 11.29 -2.99
C GLY A 45 -7.93 12.13 -3.52
N VAL A 46 -7.75 13.32 -2.93
CA VAL A 46 -6.58 14.15 -3.19
C VAL A 46 -5.36 13.50 -2.55
N ILE A 47 -4.29 13.33 -3.32
CA ILE A 47 -3.01 12.82 -2.82
C ILE A 47 -2.33 13.96 -2.04
N PRO A 48 -2.03 13.78 -0.74
CA PRO A 48 -1.36 14.82 0.03
C PRO A 48 0.04 15.12 -0.52
N GLU A 49 0.32 16.39 -0.85
CA GLU A 49 1.62 16.81 -1.36
C GLU A 49 2.69 16.87 -0.26
N LYS A 50 2.28 17.19 0.98
CA LYS A 50 3.18 17.34 2.12
C LYS A 50 2.91 16.26 3.17
N ARG A 51 3.97 15.78 3.80
CA ARG A 51 3.90 14.80 4.91
C ARG A 51 3.02 15.28 6.07
N ILE A 52 2.97 16.58 6.33
CA ILE A 52 2.14 17.14 7.42
C ILE A 52 0.65 16.97 7.11
N ASP A 53 0.25 17.17 5.85
CA ASP A 53 -1.15 17.07 5.44
C ASP A 53 -1.62 15.61 5.47
N ALA A 54 -0.76 14.69 5.03
CA ALA A 54 -1.01 13.25 5.19
C ALA A 54 -1.23 12.87 6.66
N LYS A 55 -0.35 13.33 7.56
CA LYS A 55 -0.48 13.06 9.00
C LYS A 55 -1.78 13.61 9.59
N ARG A 56 -2.21 14.81 9.18
CA ARG A 56 -3.48 15.41 9.61
C ARG A 56 -4.68 14.59 9.13
N ALA A 57 -4.58 13.97 7.97
CA ALA A 57 -5.58 13.06 7.41
C ALA A 57 -5.48 11.62 7.95
N HIS A 58 -4.62 11.34 8.93
CA HIS A 58 -4.32 9.97 9.39
C HIS A 58 -3.84 9.04 8.26
N GLN A 59 -3.04 9.58 7.35
CA GLN A 59 -2.49 8.89 6.19
C GLN A 59 -0.97 8.91 6.17
N GLU A 60 -0.38 7.90 5.53
CA GLU A 60 1.05 7.88 5.21
C GLU A 60 1.26 7.49 3.74
N LEU A 61 2.02 8.30 2.99
CA LEU A 61 2.39 7.99 1.63
C LEU A 61 3.58 7.03 1.60
N ILE A 62 3.44 5.94 0.85
CA ILE A 62 4.49 4.97 0.59
C ILE A 62 4.78 5.00 -0.91
N ASP A 63 5.94 5.56 -1.27
CA ASP A 63 6.39 5.58 -2.66
C ASP A 63 7.37 4.43 -2.89
N VAL A 64 6.96 3.43 -3.66
CA VAL A 64 7.76 2.23 -3.92
C VAL A 64 9.04 2.51 -4.71
N SER A 65 9.07 3.62 -5.45
CA SER A 65 10.24 4.02 -6.23
C SER A 65 11.37 4.55 -5.35
N LYS A 66 11.09 4.88 -4.09
CA LYS A 66 12.10 5.41 -3.19
C LYS A 66 13.04 4.31 -2.67
N PRO A 67 14.35 4.60 -2.53
CA PRO A 67 15.34 3.64 -2.06
C PRO A 67 15.01 3.02 -0.69
N GLU A 68 14.35 3.76 0.21
CA GLU A 68 13.93 3.25 1.51
C GLU A 68 12.75 2.27 1.47
N VAL A 69 12.10 2.10 0.30
CA VAL A 69 11.02 1.15 0.07
C VAL A 69 11.53 0.02 -0.83
N PHE A 70 11.58 0.22 -2.15
CA PHE A 70 12.15 -0.75 -3.09
C PHE A 70 13.07 -0.16 -4.15
N GLY A 71 13.18 1.17 -4.25
CA GLY A 71 14.10 1.85 -5.16
C GLY A 71 13.69 1.86 -6.64
N GLN A 72 12.52 1.33 -6.98
CA GLN A 72 12.05 1.29 -8.37
C GLN A 72 10.53 1.10 -8.45
N VAL A 73 9.94 1.57 -9.55
CA VAL A 73 8.56 1.23 -9.93
C VAL A 73 8.41 -0.29 -10.04
N LYS A 74 7.27 -0.81 -9.58
CA LYS A 74 7.00 -2.25 -9.54
C LYS A 74 5.81 -2.60 -10.41
N THR A 75 5.97 -3.63 -11.25
CA THR A 75 4.82 -4.24 -11.94
C THR A 75 3.94 -5.01 -10.96
N LEU A 76 4.51 -5.56 -9.90
CA LEU A 76 3.83 -6.47 -8.99
C LEU A 76 4.21 -6.15 -7.55
N VAL A 77 3.22 -5.91 -6.70
CA VAL A 77 3.38 -5.58 -5.27
C VAL A 77 2.45 -6.48 -4.46
N PHE A 78 2.93 -6.97 -3.32
CA PHE A 78 2.12 -7.72 -2.37
C PHE A 78 1.88 -6.87 -1.12
N ILE A 79 0.64 -6.88 -0.64
CA ILE A 79 0.24 -6.12 0.55
C ILE A 79 -0.32 -7.08 1.58
N GLU A 80 0.40 -7.29 2.67
CA GLU A 80 -0.16 -7.92 3.86
C GLU A 80 -0.91 -6.85 4.65
N ALA A 81 -2.24 -6.90 4.56
CA ALA A 81 -3.13 -5.95 5.21
C ALA A 81 -3.57 -6.46 6.60
N LEU A 82 -4.26 -5.61 7.35
CA LEU A 82 -4.66 -5.90 8.74
C LEU A 82 -5.97 -6.69 8.85
N ASP A 83 -6.61 -7.00 7.72
CA ASP A 83 -7.82 -7.82 7.61
C ASP A 83 -7.48 -9.32 7.45
N ASN A 84 -6.24 -9.72 7.80
CA ASN A 84 -5.69 -11.08 7.67
C ASN A 84 -5.57 -11.57 6.21
N LYS A 85 -5.54 -10.65 5.25
CA LYS A 85 -5.38 -10.98 3.83
C LYS A 85 -4.06 -10.46 3.29
N GLU A 86 -3.45 -11.24 2.42
CA GLU A 86 -2.42 -10.74 1.52
C GLU A 86 -3.05 -10.46 0.17
N TYR A 87 -2.87 -9.24 -0.33
CA TYR A 87 -3.34 -8.80 -1.62
C TYR A 87 -2.20 -8.76 -2.62
N LYS A 88 -2.46 -9.24 -3.83
CA LYS A 88 -1.62 -9.04 -5.00
C LYS A 88 -2.13 -7.84 -5.80
N LEU A 89 -1.23 -6.88 -6.02
CA LEU A 89 -1.40 -5.77 -6.94
C LEU A 89 -0.59 -6.03 -8.20
N ASP A 90 -1.27 -6.19 -9.34
CA ASP A 90 -0.64 -6.40 -10.65
C ASP A 90 -0.87 -5.19 -11.57
N TYR A 91 0.08 -4.25 -11.56
CA TYR A 91 0.01 -3.01 -12.33
C TYR A 91 0.05 -3.23 -13.85
N SER A 92 0.32 -4.45 -14.34
CA SER A 92 0.11 -4.80 -15.76
C SER A 92 -1.37 -5.06 -16.11
N LYS A 93 -2.25 -5.13 -15.11
CA LYS A 93 -3.66 -5.50 -15.22
C LYS A 93 -4.61 -4.39 -14.77
N ILE A 94 -4.14 -3.14 -14.73
CA ILE A 94 -4.97 -1.96 -14.41
C ILE A 94 -6.24 -1.95 -15.26
N ASN A 95 -7.35 -1.50 -14.66
CA ASN A 95 -8.70 -1.50 -15.25
C ASN A 95 -9.31 -2.89 -15.49
N THR A 96 -8.75 -3.93 -14.89
CA THR A 96 -9.34 -5.27 -14.89
C THR A 96 -9.55 -5.78 -13.46
N GLU A 97 -10.40 -6.78 -13.30
CA GLU A 97 -10.61 -7.49 -12.03
C GLU A 97 -9.35 -8.21 -11.52
N ASN A 98 -8.33 -8.36 -12.37
CA ASN A 98 -7.06 -8.96 -11.99
C ASN A 98 -6.06 -7.96 -11.41
N PHE A 99 -6.41 -6.67 -11.34
CA PHE A 99 -5.52 -5.66 -10.79
C PHE A 99 -5.28 -5.85 -9.29
N ILE A 100 -6.36 -5.95 -8.51
CA ILE A 100 -6.32 -6.14 -7.06
C ILE A 100 -7.00 -7.47 -6.77
N LYS A 101 -6.22 -8.45 -6.29
CA LYS A 101 -6.74 -9.76 -5.91
C LYS A 101 -6.26 -10.15 -4.54
N VAL A 102 -7.10 -10.85 -3.79
CA VAL A 102 -6.65 -11.60 -2.61
C VAL A 102 -5.73 -12.72 -3.12
N HIS A 103 -4.48 -12.72 -2.67
CA HIS A 103 -3.49 -13.75 -2.98
C HIS A 103 -3.58 -14.90 -1.98
N GLN A 104 -3.70 -14.58 -0.69
CA GLN A 104 -3.80 -15.52 0.41
C GLN A 104 -4.72 -14.95 1.50
N GLU A 105 -5.44 -15.83 2.18
CA GLU A 105 -6.16 -15.51 3.41
C GLU A 105 -5.53 -16.32 4.54
N ASN A 106 -5.01 -15.62 5.55
CA ASN A 106 -4.44 -16.26 6.73
C ASN A 106 -5.56 -16.48 7.74
N TYR A 107 -5.99 -17.74 7.87
CA TYR A 107 -6.84 -18.15 8.98
C TYR A 107 -5.95 -18.32 10.20
N ILE A 108 -6.06 -17.40 11.17
CA ILE A 108 -5.56 -17.60 12.54
C ILE A 108 -6.72 -18.16 13.36
#